data_AF-A0A2E4AUD2-F1
#
_entry.id   AF-A0A2E4AUD2-F1
#
_cell.length_a   1.000
_cell.length_b   1.000
_cell.length_c   1.000
_cell.angle_alpha   90.00
_cell.angle_beta   90.00
_cell.angle_gamma   90.00
#
_symmetry.space_group_name_H-M   'P 1'
#
loop_
_entity.id
_entity.type
_entity.pdbx_description
1 polymer ?
#
loop_
_entity_poly.entity_id
_entity_poly.type
_entity_poly.pdbx_seq_one_letter_code
_entity_poly.pdbx_strand_id
1 'polypeptide(L)'
;MTVPVTLRIMGEIDIHTVPGLTPSEQTPKSLSAAIAPLSALDDANTHDIKNWLGDQLDKADADESGPSDAEMKLIEDAAALLLYQQAEENGVTYQADSFVLMLVLRERWPVGSKAKLRDVAARAGAAFSYNLVVCPPQPFTDASDDEAVAKAEAASLAEMLPALKRARKQFASSSGLQQFLNNA
;
A
#
# COMPACT_ATOMS: atom_id res chain seq x y z
N MET A 1 -22.75 1.53 14.80
CA MET A 1 -21.62 0.64 14.49
C MET A 1 -21.01 1.18 13.21
N THR A 2 -19.81 1.75 13.29
CA THR A 2 -19.00 2.12 12.12
C THR A 2 -18.39 0.83 11.59
N VAL A 3 -18.89 0.35 10.46
CA VAL A 3 -18.41 -0.90 9.87
C VAL A 3 -17.04 -0.62 9.22
N PRO A 4 -16.02 -1.49 9.42
CA PRO A 4 -14.66 -1.20 8.99
C PRO A 4 -14.53 -1.09 7.48
N VAL A 5 -13.53 -0.33 7.04
CA VAL A 5 -13.07 -0.35 5.65
C VAL A 5 -12.21 -1.61 5.45
N THR A 6 -12.48 -2.38 4.40
CA THR A 6 -11.63 -3.51 4.01
C THR A 6 -10.50 -2.98 3.14
N LEU A 7 -9.31 -2.86 3.71
CA LEU A 7 -8.11 -2.49 2.95
C LEU A 7 -7.37 -3.76 2.52
N ARG A 8 -7.05 -3.85 1.23
CA ARG A 8 -6.06 -4.82 0.73
C ARG A 8 -4.87 -4.07 0.15
N ILE A 9 -3.68 -4.55 0.46
CA ILE A 9 -2.42 -3.99 -0.03
C ILE A 9 -1.78 -4.98 -0.99
N MET A 10 -1.47 -4.53 -2.19
CA MET A 10 -0.80 -5.32 -3.22
C MET A 10 0.65 -4.87 -3.32
N GLY A 11 1.57 -5.79 -3.00
CA GLY A 11 3.00 -5.66 -3.26
C GLY A 11 3.35 -6.02 -4.70
N GLU A 12 4.55 -6.57 -4.92
CA GLU A 12 4.95 -7.02 -6.25
C GLU A 12 4.29 -8.32 -6.67
N ILE A 13 4.09 -9.25 -5.73
CA ILE A 13 3.68 -10.62 -6.03
C ILE A 13 2.37 -10.93 -5.31
N ASP A 14 2.27 -10.61 -4.02
CA ASP A 14 1.11 -10.96 -3.21
C ASP A 14 0.22 -9.78 -2.80
N ILE A 15 -1.03 -10.12 -2.44
CA ILE A 15 -2.04 -9.19 -1.92
C ILE A 15 -2.38 -9.58 -0.49
N HIS A 16 -2.02 -8.72 0.45
CA HIS A 16 -2.35 -8.89 1.86
C HIS A 16 -3.65 -8.16 2.22
N THR A 17 -4.46 -8.79 3.06
CA THR A 17 -5.63 -8.16 3.66
C THR A 17 -5.22 -7.48 4.96
N VAL A 18 -5.53 -6.20 5.10
CA VAL A 18 -5.38 -5.46 6.36
C VAL A 18 -6.70 -5.62 7.12
N PRO A 19 -6.72 -6.38 8.22
CA PRO A 19 -7.95 -6.68 8.93
C PRO A 19 -8.52 -5.43 9.60
N GLY A 20 -9.80 -5.16 9.30
CA GLY A 20 -10.68 -4.34 10.13
C GLY A 20 -10.18 -2.93 10.42
N LEU A 21 -10.01 -2.09 9.39
CA LEU A 21 -9.80 -0.67 9.61
C LEU A 21 -11.07 -0.04 10.19
N THR A 22 -11.12 0.11 11.50
CA THR A 22 -12.20 0.81 12.20
C THR A 22 -11.80 2.28 12.39
N PRO A 23 -12.32 3.23 11.59
CA PRO A 23 -11.86 4.63 11.63
C PRO A 23 -12.12 5.32 12.98
N SER A 24 -13.02 4.76 13.79
CA SER A 24 -13.31 5.20 15.15
C SER A 24 -12.26 4.76 16.19
N GLU A 25 -11.50 3.70 15.95
CA GLU A 25 -10.54 3.13 16.91
C GLU A 25 -9.08 3.32 16.45
N GLN A 26 -8.86 3.35 15.13
CA GLN A 26 -7.56 3.56 14.50
C GLN A 26 -7.49 4.96 13.90
N THR A 27 -7.13 5.93 14.74
CA THR A 27 -6.87 7.31 14.31
C THR A 27 -5.45 7.46 13.72
N PRO A 28 -5.19 8.47 12.86
CA PRO A 28 -3.84 8.75 12.38
C PRO A 28 -2.81 8.90 13.51
N LYS A 29 -3.23 9.47 14.65
CA LYS A 29 -2.37 9.65 15.83
C LYS A 29 -2.03 8.33 16.54
N SER A 30 -2.99 7.42 16.68
CA SER A 30 -2.74 6.11 17.28
C SER A 30 -1.90 5.22 16.36
N LEU A 31 -2.13 5.31 15.05
CA LEU A 31 -1.33 4.59 14.06
C LEU A 31 0.10 5.12 13.99
N SER A 32 0.31 6.45 13.99
CA SER A 32 1.65 7.04 14.05
C SER A 32 2.43 6.62 15.30
N ALA A 33 1.74 6.44 16.43
CA ALA A 33 2.36 5.93 17.65
C ALA A 33 2.67 4.43 17.56
N ALA A 34 1.80 3.64 16.92
CA ALA A 34 2.00 2.20 16.72
C ALA A 34 3.20 1.89 15.82
N ILE A 35 3.45 2.74 14.82
CA ILE A 35 4.60 2.61 13.91
C ILE A 35 5.86 3.35 14.42
N ALA A 36 5.85 3.89 15.64
CA ALA A 36 7.03 4.51 16.25
C ALA A 36 8.27 3.57 16.32
N PRO A 37 8.16 2.23 16.43
CA PRO A 37 9.33 1.36 16.30
C PRO A 37 10.05 1.47 14.95
N LEU A 38 9.39 1.98 13.90
CA LEU A 38 9.99 2.29 12.59
C LEU A 38 10.79 3.60 12.62
N SER A 39 10.58 4.46 13.63
CA SER A 39 11.23 5.76 13.82
C SER A 39 12.63 5.65 14.46
N ALA A 40 13.48 4.76 13.93
CA ALA A 40 14.94 4.94 14.08
C ALA A 40 15.43 6.22 13.36
N LEU A 41 14.55 6.84 12.57
CA LEU A 41 14.67 8.19 12.03
C LEU A 41 13.88 9.14 12.94
N ASP A 42 14.57 10.05 13.64
CA ASP A 42 13.96 11.05 14.54
C ASP A 42 12.87 11.92 13.85
N ASP A 43 12.85 11.97 12.51
CA ASP A 43 11.92 12.73 11.67
C ASP A 43 11.35 11.90 10.48
N ALA A 44 10.88 10.68 10.73
CA ALA A 44 10.26 9.85 9.69
C ALA A 44 9.07 10.58 9.02
N ASN A 45 9.10 10.72 7.70
CA ASN A 45 8.01 11.35 6.94
C ASN A 45 7.24 10.31 6.09
N THR A 46 6.15 10.73 5.45
CA THR A 46 5.30 9.85 4.61
C THR A 46 6.09 9.10 3.53
N HIS A 47 7.15 9.70 2.97
CA HIS A 47 8.00 9.00 1.99
C HIS A 47 8.80 7.86 2.63
N ASP A 48 9.26 8.02 3.87
CA ASP A 48 10.01 6.97 4.57
C ASP A 48 9.09 5.80 4.92
N ILE A 49 7.90 6.08 5.46
CA ILE A 49 6.91 5.06 5.82
C ILE A 49 6.51 4.27 4.58
N LYS A 50 6.27 4.95 3.46
CA LYS A 50 5.94 4.33 2.18
C LYS A 50 7.06 3.44 1.63
N ASN A 51 8.30 3.91 1.67
CA ASN A 51 9.44 3.12 1.18
C ASN A 51 9.71 1.92 2.08
N TRP A 52 9.59 2.10 3.39
CA TRP A 52 9.68 1.01 4.36
C TRP A 52 8.60 -0.04 4.10
N LEU A 53 7.34 0.39 3.94
CA LEU A 53 6.22 -0.52 3.69
C LEU A 53 6.46 -1.36 2.42
N GLY A 54 6.87 -0.73 1.32
CA GLY A 54 7.16 -1.43 0.08
C GLY A 54 8.30 -2.45 0.22
N ASP A 55 9.35 -2.11 0.97
CA ASP A 55 10.47 -3.03 1.23
C ASP A 55 10.07 -4.19 2.15
N GLN A 56 9.18 -3.97 3.12
CA GLN A 56 8.64 -5.05 3.94
C GLN A 56 7.76 -6.00 3.15
N LEU A 57 6.92 -5.49 2.24
CA LEU A 57 6.12 -6.34 1.35
C LEU A 57 7.02 -7.17 0.45
N ASP A 58 8.06 -6.57 -0.14
CA ASP A 58 9.04 -7.31 -0.94
C ASP A 58 9.78 -8.39 -0.15
N LYS A 59 10.06 -8.15 1.14
CA LYS A 59 10.68 -9.14 2.04
C LYS A 59 9.72 -10.24 2.45
N ALA A 60 8.46 -9.89 2.75
CA ALA A 60 7.41 -10.84 3.08
C ALA A 60 7.16 -11.81 1.91
N ASP A 61 7.19 -11.31 0.67
CA ASP A 61 7.08 -12.12 -0.54
C ASP A 61 8.31 -13.03 -0.77
N ALA A 62 9.49 -12.62 -0.28
CA ALA A 62 10.75 -13.34 -0.50
C ALA A 62 11.11 -14.33 0.62
N ASP A 63 10.57 -14.16 1.82
CA ASP A 63 10.83 -15.03 2.97
C ASP A 63 9.81 -16.17 3.02
N GLU A 64 10.28 -17.41 2.85
CA GLU A 64 9.44 -18.61 2.97
C GLU A 64 8.80 -18.77 4.36
N SER A 65 9.40 -18.16 5.39
CA SER A 65 8.87 -18.17 6.76
C SER A 65 7.78 -17.13 6.98
N GLY A 66 7.67 -16.14 6.09
CA GLY A 66 6.82 -14.97 6.21
C GLY A 66 7.21 -14.03 7.37
N PRO A 67 6.56 -12.86 7.46
CA PRO A 67 6.76 -11.93 8.57
C PRO A 67 6.19 -12.52 9.87
N SER A 68 6.81 -12.19 11.00
CA SER A 68 6.23 -12.47 12.31
C SER A 68 4.93 -11.69 12.54
N ASP A 69 4.07 -12.13 13.47
CA ASP A 69 2.83 -11.44 13.81
C ASP A 69 3.04 -9.95 14.17
N ALA A 70 4.16 -9.63 14.83
CA ALA A 70 4.51 -8.27 15.20
C ALA A 70 4.89 -7.42 13.98
N GLU A 71 5.63 -8.00 13.02
CA GLU A 71 6.00 -7.34 11.77
C GLU A 71 4.78 -7.15 10.87
N MET A 72 3.94 -8.18 10.76
CA MET A 72 2.68 -8.10 10.00
C MET A 72 1.78 -7.00 10.55
N LYS A 73 1.66 -6.90 11.88
CA LYS A 73 0.93 -5.81 12.51
C LYS A 73 1.50 -4.42 12.18
N LEU A 74 2.83 -4.27 12.13
CA LEU A 74 3.46 -3.01 11.74
C LEU A 74 3.20 -2.67 10.26
N ILE A 75 3.20 -3.66 9.37
CA ILE A 75 2.85 -3.51 7.95
C ILE A 75 1.40 -3.00 7.83
N GLU A 76 0.48 -3.63 8.54
CA GLU A 76 -0.95 -3.27 8.59
C GLU A 76 -1.16 -1.85 9.11
N ASP A 77 -0.56 -1.51 10.26
CA ASP A 77 -0.69 -0.18 10.89
C ASP A 77 -0.07 0.92 9.99
N ALA A 78 1.04 0.65 9.30
CA ALA A 78 1.66 1.57 8.34
C ALA A 78 0.77 1.78 7.10
N ALA A 79 0.22 0.71 6.55
CA ALA A 79 -0.71 0.77 5.41
C ALA A 79 -1.97 1.59 5.76
N ALA A 80 -2.54 1.35 6.94
CA ALA A 80 -3.67 2.11 7.47
C ALA A 80 -3.36 3.61 7.55
N LEU A 81 -2.20 3.97 8.11
CA LEU A 81 -1.79 5.36 8.27
C LEU A 81 -1.65 6.06 6.92
N LEU A 82 -0.97 5.41 5.96
CA LEU A 82 -0.78 5.94 4.61
C LEU A 82 -2.12 6.13 3.89
N LEU A 83 -3.06 5.22 4.07
CA LEU A 83 -4.41 5.36 3.52
C LEU A 83 -5.11 6.61 4.07
N TYR A 84 -5.06 6.86 5.38
CA TYR A 84 -5.66 8.05 5.98
C TYR A 84 -5.00 9.35 5.49
N GLN A 85 -3.67 9.38 5.42
CA GLN A 85 -2.93 10.55 4.92
C GLN A 85 -3.29 10.85 3.46
N GLN A 86 -3.38 9.81 2.63
CA GLN A 86 -3.76 9.93 1.23
C GLN A 86 -5.21 10.43 1.08
N ALA A 87 -6.12 9.96 1.94
CA ALA A 87 -7.51 10.40 1.93
C ALA A 87 -7.65 11.87 2.33
N GLU A 88 -6.92 12.30 3.36
CA GLU A 88 -6.86 13.70 3.79
C GLU A 88 -6.31 14.62 2.70
N GLU A 89 -5.18 14.24 2.07
CA GLU A 89 -4.56 15.03 1.00
C GLU A 89 -5.48 15.18 -0.23
N ASN A 90 -6.24 14.13 -0.55
CA ASN A 90 -7.15 14.12 -1.71
C ASN A 90 -8.59 14.54 -1.38
N GLY A 91 -8.91 14.85 -0.12
CA GLY A 91 -10.26 15.19 0.32
C GLY A 91 -11.27 14.05 0.15
N VAL A 92 -10.81 12.80 0.24
CA VAL A 92 -11.64 11.59 0.09
C VAL A 92 -12.13 11.15 1.47
N THR A 93 -13.41 10.78 1.55
CA THR A 93 -13.96 10.10 2.74
C THR A 93 -14.43 8.71 2.33
N TYR A 94 -13.85 7.68 2.94
CA TYR A 94 -14.29 6.30 2.72
C TYR A 94 -15.59 6.05 3.47
N GLN A 95 -16.55 5.42 2.79
CA GLN A 95 -17.78 5.00 3.43
C GLN A 95 -17.52 3.74 4.26
N ALA A 96 -18.32 3.50 5.29
CA ALA A 96 -18.40 2.17 5.89
C ALA A 96 -18.77 1.15 4.79
N ASP A 97 -18.32 -0.10 4.92
CA ASP A 97 -18.56 -1.14 3.91
C ASP A 97 -17.92 -0.82 2.54
N SER A 98 -16.75 -0.18 2.57
CA SER A 98 -15.94 0.04 1.36
C SER A 98 -14.77 -0.93 1.31
N PHE A 99 -14.53 -1.47 0.11
CA PHE A 99 -13.30 -2.14 -0.25
C PHE A 99 -12.33 -1.13 -0.86
N VAL A 100 -11.10 -1.12 -0.37
CA VAL A 100 -10.03 -0.27 -0.89
C VAL A 100 -8.84 -1.15 -1.24
N LEU A 101 -8.40 -1.05 -2.49
CA LEU A 101 -7.14 -1.64 -2.92
C LEU A 101 -6.06 -0.57 -2.98
N MET A 102 -4.94 -0.80 -2.30
CA MET A 102 -3.75 0.05 -2.38
C MET A 102 -2.61 -0.72 -3.01
N LEU A 103 -2.09 -0.20 -4.12
CA LEU A 103 -0.94 -0.76 -4.81
C LEU A 103 0.34 -0.10 -4.29
N VAL A 104 1.33 -0.89 -3.92
CA VAL A 104 2.66 -0.43 -3.50
C VAL A 104 3.66 -0.78 -4.59
N LEU A 105 4.05 0.20 -5.40
CA LEU A 105 4.76 -0.02 -6.66
C LEU A 105 6.20 0.51 -6.60
N ARG A 106 7.14 -0.28 -7.10
CA ARG A 106 8.54 0.09 -7.28
C ARG A 106 8.69 1.13 -8.40
N GLU A 107 9.33 2.24 -8.09
CA GLU A 107 9.65 3.25 -9.09
C GLU A 107 10.94 2.91 -9.84
N ARG A 108 10.92 3.18 -11.14
CA ARG A 108 12.12 3.20 -11.96
C ARG A 108 12.86 4.52 -11.75
N TRP A 109 14.12 4.43 -11.35
CA TRP A 109 14.99 5.58 -11.21
C TRP A 109 15.47 6.12 -12.57
N PRO A 110 15.11 7.37 -12.95
CA PRO A 110 15.66 8.00 -14.14
C PRO A 110 17.16 8.26 -13.95
N VAL A 111 17.93 8.20 -15.04
CA VAL A 111 19.40 8.34 -15.01
C VAL A 111 19.86 9.64 -14.33
N GLY A 112 19.13 10.74 -14.52
CA GLY A 112 19.43 12.04 -13.90
C GLY A 112 18.97 12.22 -12.44
N SER A 113 18.16 11.30 -11.90
CA SER A 113 17.61 11.41 -10.53
C SER A 113 17.93 10.19 -9.65
N LYS A 114 18.73 9.25 -10.17
CA LYS A 114 19.05 7.99 -9.52
C LYS A 114 19.64 8.17 -8.12
N ALA A 115 20.63 9.06 -7.97
CA ALA A 115 21.26 9.31 -6.68
C ALA A 115 20.24 9.80 -5.64
N LYS A 116 19.44 10.82 -6.00
CA LYS A 116 18.41 11.37 -5.12
C LYS A 116 17.38 10.33 -4.68
N LEU A 117 16.84 9.55 -5.61
CA LEU A 117 15.84 8.53 -5.29
C LEU A 117 16.43 7.38 -4.47
N ARG A 118 17.68 7.02 -4.73
CA ARG A 118 18.41 6.05 -3.91
C ARG A 118 18.61 6.56 -2.48
N ASP A 119 18.97 7.83 -2.30
CA ASP A 119 19.20 8.39 -0.97
C ASP A 119 17.88 8.43 -0.16
N VAL A 120 16.75 8.70 -0.84
CA VAL A 120 15.39 8.62 -0.26
C VAL A 120 15.03 7.19 0.15
N ALA A 121 15.29 6.18 -0.70
CA ALA A 121 15.07 4.78 -0.37
C ALA A 121 15.97 4.30 0.78
N ALA A 122 17.26 4.65 0.71
CA ALA A 122 18.28 4.25 1.69
C ALA A 122 17.98 4.78 3.09
N ARG A 123 17.36 5.96 3.20
CA ARG A 123 16.92 6.51 4.49
C ARG A 123 15.94 5.58 5.20
N ALA A 124 15.03 4.94 4.46
CA ALA A 124 14.10 3.93 4.97
C ALA A 124 14.68 2.50 4.99
N GLY A 125 15.95 2.31 4.63
CA GLY A 125 16.56 1.00 4.48
C GLY A 125 16.04 0.17 3.30
N ALA A 126 15.37 0.82 2.34
CA ALA A 126 14.64 0.16 1.27
C ALA A 126 15.50 -0.08 0.02
N ALA A 127 15.26 -1.20 -0.68
CA ALA A 127 15.97 -1.54 -1.92
C ALA A 127 15.56 -0.66 -3.12
N PHE A 128 14.32 -0.21 -3.16
CA PHE A 128 13.75 0.66 -4.19
C PHE A 128 13.12 1.91 -3.58
N SER A 129 12.80 2.91 -4.41
CA SER A 129 11.80 3.89 -4.02
C SER A 129 10.43 3.38 -4.44
N TYR A 130 9.43 3.58 -3.58
CA TYR A 130 8.08 3.08 -3.78
C TYR A 130 7.11 4.24 -3.94
N ASN A 131 6.05 4.02 -4.71
CA ASN A 131 4.90 4.90 -4.74
C ASN A 131 3.61 4.13 -4.44
N LEU A 132 2.65 4.83 -3.84
CA LEU A 132 1.32 4.28 -3.57
C LEU A 132 0.37 4.70 -4.67
N VAL A 133 -0.47 3.78 -5.08
CA VAL A 133 -1.63 4.05 -5.92
C VAL A 133 -2.85 3.46 -5.22
N VAL A 134 -3.67 4.33 -4.63
CA VAL A 134 -4.94 3.93 -4.02
C VAL A 134 -6.00 3.88 -5.11
N CYS A 135 -6.59 2.70 -5.31
CA CYS A 135 -7.67 2.51 -6.27
C CYS A 135 -8.99 3.12 -5.75
N PRO A 136 -9.92 3.46 -6.65
CA PRO A 136 -11.24 3.93 -6.27
C PRO A 136 -11.96 2.91 -5.37
N PRO A 137 -12.57 3.36 -4.25
CA PRO A 137 -13.25 2.47 -3.33
C PRO A 137 -14.43 1.77 -4.01
N GLN A 138 -14.59 0.48 -3.74
CA GLN A 138 -15.71 -0.32 -4.25
C GLN A 138 -16.71 -0.62 -3.14
N PRO A 139 -18.02 -0.64 -3.41
CA PRO A 139 -19.02 -1.11 -2.44
C PRO A 139 -18.74 -2.56 -2.06
N PHE A 140 -18.70 -2.86 -0.75
CA PHE A 140 -18.26 -4.17 -0.29
C PHE A 140 -18.75 -4.52 1.11
N THR A 141 -19.49 -5.63 1.23
CA THR A 141 -20.20 -5.96 2.47
C THR A 141 -19.72 -7.23 3.16
N ASP A 142 -18.88 -8.04 2.52
CA ASP A 142 -18.47 -9.33 3.09
C ASP A 142 -17.01 -9.70 2.77
N ALA A 143 -16.13 -9.46 3.74
CA ALA A 143 -14.71 -9.80 3.68
C ALA A 143 -14.42 -11.31 3.79
N SER A 144 -15.43 -12.13 4.12
CA SER A 144 -15.30 -13.58 4.24
C SER A 144 -15.65 -14.34 2.96
N ASP A 145 -16.22 -13.65 1.97
CA ASP A 145 -16.53 -14.22 0.65
C ASP A 145 -15.40 -13.91 -0.34
N ASP A 146 -14.57 -14.92 -0.61
CA ASP A 146 -13.45 -14.83 -1.55
C ASP A 146 -13.87 -14.40 -2.96
N GLU A 147 -15.08 -14.79 -3.43
CA GLU A 147 -15.58 -14.41 -4.75
C GLU A 147 -15.95 -12.92 -4.77
N ALA A 148 -16.59 -12.43 -3.69
CA ALA A 148 -16.89 -11.02 -3.53
C ALA A 148 -15.61 -10.17 -3.47
N VAL A 149 -14.58 -10.64 -2.76
CA VAL A 149 -13.28 -9.97 -2.66
C VAL A 149 -12.62 -9.89 -4.04
N ALA A 150 -12.50 -11.02 -4.74
CA ALA A 150 -11.89 -11.06 -6.07
C ALA A 150 -12.61 -10.15 -7.08
N LYS A 151 -13.95 -10.07 -6.99
CA LYS A 151 -14.75 -9.17 -7.83
C LYS A 151 -14.48 -7.69 -7.52
N ALA A 152 -14.38 -7.32 -6.24
CA ALA A 152 -14.08 -5.94 -5.83
C ALA A 152 -12.65 -5.52 -6.24
N GLU A 153 -11.69 -6.43 -6.14
CA GLU A 153 -10.32 -6.23 -6.64
C GLU A 153 -10.27 -6.00 -8.14
N ALA A 154 -10.91 -6.89 -8.91
CA ALA A 154 -10.96 -6.78 -10.35
C ALA A 154 -11.61 -5.46 -10.80
N ALA A 155 -12.70 -5.04 -10.14
CA ALA A 155 -13.35 -3.76 -10.40
C ALA A 155 -12.41 -2.57 -10.12
N SER A 156 -11.75 -2.57 -8.96
CA SER A 156 -10.77 -1.54 -8.56
C SER A 156 -9.62 -1.41 -9.55
N LEU A 157 -9.04 -2.53 -9.97
CA LEU A 157 -7.93 -2.58 -10.93
C LEU A 157 -8.36 -2.17 -12.33
N ALA A 158 -9.54 -2.61 -12.78
CA ALA A 158 -10.07 -2.25 -14.09
C ALA A 158 -10.29 -0.74 -14.21
N GLU A 159 -10.81 -0.09 -13.15
CA GLU A 159 -11.00 1.35 -13.13
C GLU A 159 -9.67 2.13 -13.15
N MET A 160 -8.63 1.59 -12.48
CA MET A 160 -7.29 2.20 -12.47
C MET A 160 -6.44 1.92 -13.70
N LEU A 161 -6.84 0.98 -14.55
CA LEU A 161 -6.07 0.56 -15.71
C LEU A 161 -5.61 1.72 -16.62
N PRO A 162 -6.44 2.73 -16.95
CA PRO A 162 -6.00 3.87 -17.76
C PRO A 162 -4.94 4.74 -17.08
N ALA A 163 -4.99 4.89 -15.75
CA ALA A 163 -3.99 5.62 -14.99
C ALA A 163 -2.66 4.83 -14.95
N LEU A 164 -2.73 3.53 -14.69
CA LEU A 164 -1.57 2.64 -14.66
C LEU A 164 -0.88 2.53 -16.03
N LYS A 165 -1.65 2.46 -17.13
CA LYS A 165 -1.10 2.47 -18.50
C LYS A 165 -0.33 3.77 -18.79
N ARG A 166 -0.79 4.92 -18.29
CA ARG A 166 -0.08 6.21 -18.40
C ARG A 166 1.20 6.25 -17.55
N ALA A 167 1.14 5.70 -16.33
CA ALA A 167 2.27 5.66 -15.40
C ALA A 167 3.24 4.49 -15.65
N ARG A 168 3.02 3.66 -16.68
CA ARG A 168 3.77 2.42 -16.95
C ARG A 168 5.29 2.57 -16.91
N LYS A 169 5.83 3.69 -17.43
CA LYS A 169 7.29 3.95 -17.44
C LYS A 169 7.84 4.29 -16.06
N GLN A 170 7.04 4.94 -15.20
CA GLN A 170 7.40 5.26 -13.83
C GLN A 170 7.54 3.97 -13.02
N PHE A 171 6.65 3.00 -13.22
CA PHE A 171 6.63 1.73 -12.49
C PHE A 171 7.24 0.57 -13.30
N ALA A 172 8.23 0.86 -14.13
CA ALA A 172 8.87 -0.17 -14.95
C ALA A 172 9.74 -1.15 -14.13
N SER A 173 10.04 -0.83 -12.87
CA SER A 173 10.67 -1.74 -11.91
C SER A 173 9.66 -2.67 -11.22
N SER A 174 8.35 -2.47 -11.43
CA SER A 174 7.30 -3.32 -10.90
C SER A 174 6.89 -4.42 -11.85
N SER A 175 7.49 -5.59 -11.68
CA SER A 175 7.24 -6.77 -12.49
C SER A 175 5.79 -7.22 -12.48
N GLY A 176 5.14 -7.28 -11.30
CA GLY A 176 3.74 -7.72 -11.19
C GLY A 176 2.81 -6.81 -11.98
N LEU A 177 2.99 -5.49 -11.84
CA LEU A 177 2.26 -4.51 -12.63
C LEU A 177 2.54 -4.64 -14.13
N GLN A 178 3.79 -4.84 -14.56
CA GLN A 178 4.09 -4.98 -15.98
C GLN A 178 3.41 -6.22 -16.59
N GLN A 179 3.35 -7.34 -15.85
CA GLN A 179 2.64 -8.54 -16.27
C GLN A 179 1.14 -8.28 -16.38
N PHE A 180 0.53 -7.68 -15.35
CA PHE A 180 -0.87 -7.27 -15.38
C PHE A 180 -1.19 -6.40 -16.59
N LEU A 181 -0.41 -5.34 -16.83
CA LEU A 181 -0.61 -4.41 -17.95
C LEU A 181 -0.39 -5.04 -19.33
N ASN A 182 0.38 -6.12 -19.42
CA ASN A 182 0.57 -6.86 -20.67
C ASN A 182 -0.59 -7.81 -20.96
N ASN A 183 -1.28 -8.29 -19.93
CA ASN A 183 -2.37 -9.25 -20.02
C ASN A 183 -3.77 -8.58 -20.01
N ALA A 184 -3.83 -7.25 -19.85
CA ALA A 184 -5.06 -6.45 -19.66
C ALA A 184 -5.40 -5.47 -20.82
#